data_AF-A0A2N2Z3N3-F1
#
_entry.id   AF-A0A2N2Z3N3-F1
#
_cell.length_a   1.000
_cell.length_b   1.000
_cell.length_c   1.000
_cell.angle_alpha   90.00
_cell.angle_beta   90.00
_cell.angle_gamma   90.00
#
_symmetry.space_group_name_H-M   'P 1'
#
loop_
_entity.id
_entity.type
_entity.pdbx_description
1 polymer ?
#
loop_
_entity_poly.entity_id
_entity_poly.type
_entity_poly.pdbx_seq_one_letter_code
_entity_poly.pdbx_strand_id
1 'polypeptide(L)'
;MNKYLIIGRPTAWFIAILNLGVAVFQFLNLVIGWEYDLSLYQNAYYTSLIVGIVIFANDILHNNVYQKWFWLLSVVILAPITPVFYLFQRNKLIRLGGKFNSQDSI
;
A
#
# COMPACT_ATOMS: atom_id res chain seq x y z
N MET A 1 -12.54 19.15 9.71
CA MET A 1 -11.16 18.65 9.93
C MET A 1 -11.19 17.13 9.85
N ASN A 2 -11.05 16.54 8.66
CA ASN A 2 -11.21 15.10 8.44
C ASN A 2 -9.85 14.39 8.43
N LYS A 3 -9.41 13.95 9.62
CA LYS A 3 -8.24 13.09 9.81
C LYS A 3 -8.63 11.64 9.46
N TYR A 4 -8.65 11.28 8.18
CA TYR A 4 -8.94 9.89 7.76
C TYR A 4 -7.73 9.23 7.14
N LEU A 5 -6.83 8.98 8.07
CA LEU A 5 -5.72 8.07 8.00
C LEU A 5 -5.55 7.79 9.50
N ILE A 6 -5.93 6.60 9.99
CA ILE A 6 -5.74 6.24 11.42
C ILE A 6 -4.26 6.43 11.81
N ILE A 7 -3.38 6.42 10.80
CA ILE A 7 -1.94 6.65 10.84
C ILE A 7 -1.59 7.83 9.92
N GLY A 8 -0.81 8.80 10.38
CA GLY A 8 -0.48 10.01 9.59
C GLY A 8 0.11 9.72 8.19
N ARG A 9 -0.15 10.61 7.23
CA ARG A 9 0.37 10.52 5.85
C ARG A 9 1.88 10.26 5.75
N PRO A 10 2.75 10.85 6.60
CA PRO A 10 4.19 10.56 6.59
C PRO A 10 4.49 9.11 6.97
N THR A 11 3.79 8.55 7.95
CA THR A 11 3.98 7.18 8.41
C THR A 11 3.53 6.16 7.37
N ALA A 12 2.42 6.42 6.65
CA ALA A 12 1.99 5.58 5.54
C ALA A 12 3.05 5.54 4.42
N TRP A 13 3.64 6.69 4.07
CA TRP A 13 4.74 6.76 3.11
C TRP A 13 5.98 6.00 3.59
N PHE A 14 6.34 6.13 4.86
CA PHE A 14 7.47 5.41 5.44
C PHE A 14 7.30 3.90 5.31
N ILE A 15 6.13 3.36 5.68
CA ILE A 15 5.82 1.93 5.57
C ILE A 15 5.89 1.45 4.11
N ALA A 16 5.32 2.22 3.19
CA ALA A 16 5.32 1.87 1.77
C ALA A 16 6.74 1.84 1.17
N ILE A 17 7.55 2.85 1.45
CA ILE A 17 8.94 2.93 0.98
C ILE A 17 9.80 1.85 1.63
N LEU A 18 9.64 1.60 2.93
CA LEU A 18 10.38 0.56 3.64
C LEU A 18 10.08 -0.82 3.06
N ASN A 19 8.80 -1.17 2.88
CA ASN A 19 8.41 -2.45 2.28
C ASN A 19 8.93 -2.59 0.85
N LEU A 20 8.87 -1.52 0.04
CA LEU A 20 9.42 -1.54 -1.31
C LEU A 20 10.94 -1.73 -1.29
N GLY A 21 11.66 -1.01 -0.44
CA GLY A 21 13.12 -1.10 -0.31
C GLY A 21 13.58 -2.49 0.12
N VAL A 22 12.90 -3.10 1.11
CA VAL A 22 13.20 -4.46 1.55
C VAL A 22 12.91 -5.47 0.43
N ALA A 23 11.81 -5.31 -0.32
CA ALA A 23 11.51 -6.17 -1.46
C ALA A 23 12.60 -6.12 -2.54
N VAL A 24 13.06 -4.90 -2.87
CA VAL A 24 14.16 -4.69 -3.81
C VAL A 24 15.46 -5.33 -3.29
N PHE A 25 15.78 -5.16 -2.02
CA PHE A 25 16.99 -5.74 -1.43
C PHE A 25 16.97 -7.28 -1.47
N GLN A 26 15.84 -7.91 -1.14
CA GLN A 26 15.68 -9.37 -1.22
C GLN A 26 15.83 -9.86 -2.67
N PHE A 27 15.24 -9.13 -3.62
CA PHE A 27 15.37 -9.45 -5.05
C PHE A 27 16.84 -9.36 -5.51
N LEU A 28 17.58 -8.32 -5.09
CA LEU A 28 18.99 -8.18 -5.40
C LEU A 28 19.84 -9.30 -4.76
N ASN A 29 19.58 -9.68 -3.51
CA ASN A 29 20.30 -10.80 -2.87
C ASN A 29 20.12 -12.11 -3.67
N LEU A 30 18.92 -12.35 -4.18
CA LEU A 30 18.62 -13.53 -5.01
C LEU A 30 19.30 -13.48 -6.38
N VAL A 31 19.30 -12.31 -7.04
CA VAL A 31 19.87 -12.16 -8.40
C VAL A 31 21.40 -12.13 -8.38
N ILE A 32 22.00 -11.48 -7.39
CA ILE A 32 23.44 -11.30 -7.29
C ILE A 32 24.09 -12.49 -6.56
N GLY A 33 23.32 -13.27 -5.79
CA GLY A 33 23.81 -14.44 -5.07
C GLY A 33 24.69 -14.08 -3.88
N TRP A 34 24.37 -13.02 -3.14
CA TRP A 34 25.19 -12.56 -2.01
C TRP A 34 25.14 -13.48 -0.77
N GLU A 35 24.40 -14.60 -0.81
CA GLU A 35 24.31 -15.62 0.26
C GLU A 35 24.05 -15.06 1.68
N TYR A 36 23.51 -13.84 1.80
CA TYR A 36 23.15 -13.30 3.10
C TYR A 36 22.01 -14.12 3.70
N ASP A 37 22.14 -14.47 4.99
CA ASP A 37 21.05 -15.05 5.76
C ASP A 37 19.97 -13.98 6.00
N LEU A 38 18.89 -14.10 5.24
CA LEU A 38 17.74 -13.21 5.28
C LEU A 38 16.60 -13.72 6.16
N SER A 39 16.78 -14.81 6.91
CA SER A 39 15.67 -15.44 7.66
C SER A 39 14.95 -14.48 8.61
N LEU A 40 15.70 -13.72 9.41
CA LEU A 40 15.16 -12.68 10.29
C LEU A 40 14.47 -11.55 9.49
N TYR A 41 15.11 -11.11 8.41
CA TYR A 41 14.61 -10.04 7.55
C TYR A 41 13.31 -10.42 6.83
N GLN A 42 13.18 -11.68 6.41
CA GLN A 42 11.96 -12.22 5.80
C GLN A 42 10.80 -12.20 6.78
N ASN A 43 11.00 -12.66 8.01
CA ASN A 43 9.93 -12.65 9.02
C ASN A 43 9.47 -11.23 9.35
N ALA A 44 10.42 -10.30 9.53
CA ALA A 44 10.11 -8.89 9.75
C ALA A 44 9.37 -8.28 8.55
N TYR A 45 9.80 -8.60 7.34
CA TYR A 45 9.18 -8.15 6.10
C TYR A 45 7.74 -8.64 5.92
N TYR A 46 7.48 -9.94 6.10
CA TYR A 46 6.11 -10.46 6.00
C TYR A 46 5.19 -9.84 7.05
N THR A 47 5.70 -9.62 8.26
CA THR A 47 4.95 -8.93 9.31
C THR A 47 4.63 -7.48 8.91
N SER A 48 5.61 -6.71 8.44
CA SER A 48 5.39 -5.32 8.01
C SER A 48 4.51 -5.22 6.77
N LEU A 49 4.53 -6.23 5.90
CA LEU A 49 3.72 -6.31 4.70
C LEU A 49 2.25 -6.58 5.06
N ILE A 50 1.97 -7.53 5.95
CA ILE A 50 0.61 -7.78 6.46
C ILE A 50 0.05 -6.55 7.16
N VAL A 51 0.84 -5.91 8.02
CA VAL A 51 0.44 -4.66 8.70
C VAL A 51 0.14 -3.57 7.67
N GLY A 52 1.00 -3.42 6.65
CA GLY A 52 0.77 -2.51 5.53
C GLY A 52 -0.54 -2.79 4.81
N ILE A 53 -0.80 -4.04 4.42
CA ILE A 53 -2.05 -4.46 3.76
C ILE A 53 -3.25 -4.01 4.57
N VAL A 54 -3.29 -4.30 5.87
CA VAL A 54 -4.43 -3.94 6.74
C VAL A 54 -4.63 -2.43 6.78
N ILE A 55 -3.56 -1.65 6.95
CA ILE A 55 -3.62 -0.19 7.00
C ILE A 55 -4.17 0.39 5.69
N PHE A 56 -3.62 -0.04 4.55
CA PHE A 56 -4.02 0.48 3.24
C PHE A 56 -5.40 0.00 2.82
N ALA A 57 -5.75 -1.27 3.09
CA ALA A 57 -7.09 -1.78 2.86
C ALA A 57 -8.12 -0.99 3.66
N ASN A 58 -7.82 -0.69 4.93
CA ASN A 58 -8.69 0.11 5.77
C ASN A 58 -8.88 1.55 5.24
N ASP A 59 -7.80 2.20 4.76
CA ASP A 59 -7.87 3.52 4.12
C ASP A 59 -8.72 3.47 2.83
N ILE A 60 -8.58 2.43 2.01
CA ILE A 60 -9.35 2.28 0.77
C ILE A 60 -10.84 2.04 1.06
N LEU A 61 -11.17 1.21 2.07
CA LEU A 61 -12.56 0.92 2.44
C LEU A 61 -13.27 2.16 2.97
N HIS A 62 -12.62 2.94 3.83
CA HIS A 62 -13.21 4.12 4.47
C HIS A 62 -13.31 5.33 3.53
N ASN A 63 -12.43 5.44 2.52
CA ASN A 63 -12.47 6.57 1.59
C ASN A 63 -13.25 6.22 0.31
N ASN A 64 -13.80 7.24 -0.35
CA ASN A 64 -14.43 7.09 -1.67
C ASN A 64 -13.37 7.05 -2.77
N VAL A 65 -12.56 5.99 -2.77
CA VAL A 65 -11.55 5.71 -3.79
C VAL A 65 -12.22 5.20 -5.06
N TYR A 66 -11.85 5.74 -6.22
CA TYR A 66 -12.30 5.22 -7.52
C TYR A 66 -11.81 3.78 -7.74
N GLN A 67 -12.71 2.88 -8.15
CA GLN A 67 -12.44 1.44 -8.32
C GLN A 67 -11.89 0.76 -7.05
N LYS A 68 -12.58 0.88 -5.91
CA LYS A 68 -12.13 0.35 -4.60
C LYS A 68 -11.65 -1.10 -4.66
N TRP A 69 -12.41 -1.98 -5.33
CA TRP A 69 -12.09 -3.41 -5.42
C TRP A 69 -10.76 -3.68 -6.13
N PHE A 70 -10.46 -2.93 -7.19
CA PHE A 70 -9.17 -3.03 -7.88
C PHE A 70 -8.02 -2.69 -6.93
N TRP A 71 -8.15 -1.60 -6.17
CA TRP A 71 -7.10 -1.19 -5.22
C TRP A 71 -6.94 -2.15 -4.05
N LEU A 72 -8.04 -2.68 -3.52
CA LEU A 72 -8.00 -3.70 -2.45
C LEU A 72 -7.29 -4.98 -2.91
N LEU A 73 -7.65 -5.49 -4.07
CA LEU A 73 -7.02 -6.70 -4.62
C LEU A 73 -5.56 -6.44 -4.95
N SER A 74 -5.25 -5.28 -5.52
CA SER A 74 -3.87 -4.87 -5.82
C SER A 74 -3.02 -4.80 -4.56
N VAL A 75 -3.54 -4.31 -3.44
CA VAL A 75 -2.74 -4.18 -2.20
C VAL A 75 -2.35 -5.54 -1.63
N VAL A 76 -3.10 -6.60 -1.93
CA VAL A 76 -2.80 -7.97 -1.49
C VAL A 76 -1.82 -8.64 -2.46
N ILE A 77 -2.07 -8.57 -3.77
CA ILE A 77 -1.26 -9.27 -4.78
C ILE A 77 0.07 -8.57 -5.02
N LEU A 78 0.06 -7.24 -5.07
CA LEU A 78 1.20 -6.39 -5.39
C LEU A 78 1.58 -5.53 -4.18
N ALA A 79 1.51 -6.13 -2.98
CA ALA A 79 1.69 -5.47 -1.69
C ALA A 79 2.95 -4.58 -1.54
N PRO A 80 4.13 -4.89 -2.08
CA PRO A 80 5.27 -3.97 -1.97
C PRO A 80 5.15 -2.73 -2.88
N ILE A 81 4.39 -2.82 -3.97
CA ILE A 81 4.35 -1.81 -5.03
C ILE A 81 3.08 -0.96 -4.94
N THR A 82 1.93 -1.60 -4.79
CA THR A 82 0.62 -0.93 -4.80
C THR A 82 0.49 0.19 -3.79
N PRO A 83 0.95 0.07 -2.52
CA PRO A 83 0.89 1.17 -1.56
C PRO A 83 1.58 2.46 -2.03
N VAL A 84 2.70 2.35 -2.73
CA VAL A 84 3.44 3.51 -3.26
C VAL A 84 2.63 4.20 -4.35
N PHE A 85 2.14 3.43 -5.33
CA PHE A 85 1.31 3.96 -6.41
C PHE A 85 -0.02 4.52 -5.90
N TYR A 86 -0.62 3.83 -4.93
CA TYR A 86 -1.84 4.26 -4.26
C TYR A 86 -1.62 5.61 -3.57
N LEU A 87 -0.59 5.77 -2.75
CA LEU A 87 -0.31 7.02 -2.04
C LEU A 87 -0.03 8.19 -3.00
N PHE A 88 0.66 7.93 -4.11
CA PHE A 88 0.91 8.92 -5.14
C PHE A 88 -0.40 9.41 -5.79
N GLN A 89 -1.31 8.48 -6.09
CA GLN A 89 -2.57 8.78 -6.77
C GLN A 89 -3.75 9.05 -5.82
N ARG A 90 -3.58 8.88 -4.50
CA ARG A 90 -4.65 8.86 -3.50
C ARG A 90 -5.61 10.03 -3.63
N ASN A 91 -5.09 11.25 -3.69
CA ASN A 91 -5.92 12.46 -3.78
C ASN A 91 -6.74 12.50 -5.07
N LYS A 92 -6.15 12.07 -6.20
CA LYS A 92 -6.84 11.98 -7.48
C LYS A 92 -7.93 10.91 -7.43
N LEU A 93 -7.63 9.73 -6.87
CA LEU A 93 -8.56 8.61 -6.75
C LEU A 93 -9.76 8.94 -5.86
N ILE A 94 -9.52 9.61 -4.73
CA ILE A 94 -10.60 10.06 -3.83
C ILE A 94 -11.49 11.10 -4.53
N ARG A 95 -10.89 12.05 -5.24
CA ARG A 95 -11.63 13.06 -6.00
C ARG A 95 -12.47 12.42 -7.12
N LEU A 96 -11.92 11.42 -7.82
CA LEU A 96 -12.63 10.69 -8.87
C LEU A 96 -13.77 9.85 -8.29
N GLY A 97 -13.55 9.13 -7.18
CA GLY A 97 -14.60 8.33 -6.56
C GLY A 97 -15.74 9.20 -6.01
N GLY A 98 -15.43 10.39 -5.50
CA GLY A 98 -16.46 11.38 -5.14
C GLY A 98 -17.30 11.88 -6.32
N LYS A 99 -16.71 12.02 -7.51
CA LYS A 99 -17.39 12.50 -8.72
C LYS A 99 -18.25 11.42 -9.40
N PHE A 100 -17.74 10.20 -9.50
CA PHE A 100 -18.40 9.12 -10.24
C PHE A 100 -19.40 8.36 -9.38
N ASN A 101 -19.13 8.12 -8.09
CA ASN A 101 -20.10 7.44 -7.22
C ASN A 101 -21.35 8.28 -6.92
N SER A 102 -21.30 9.60 -7.10
CA SER A 102 -22.47 10.48 -6.98
C SER A 102 -23.33 10.53 -8.25
N GLN A 103 -22.82 10.04 -9.37
CA GLN A 103 -23.55 9.97 -10.64
C GLN A 103 -24.33 8.66 -10.79
N ASP A 104 -23.92 7.59 -10.11
CA ASP A 104 -24.62 6.30 -10.08
C ASP A 104 -25.87 6.31 -9.16
N SER A 105 -26.18 7.45 -8.51
CA SER A 105 -27.34 7.63 -7.63
C SER A 105 -28.48 8.44 -8.26
N ILE A 106 -28.54 8.54 -9.59
CA ILE A 106 -29.65 9.15 -10.36
C ILE A 106 -30.33 8.08 -11.22
#